data_AF-A0A2E3CAK3-F1
#
_entry.id   AF-A0A2E3CAK3-F1
#
_cell.length_a   1.000
_cell.length_b   1.000
_cell.length_c   1.000
_cell.angle_alpha   90.00
_cell.angle_beta   90.00
_cell.angle_gamma   90.00
#
_symmetry.space_group_name_H-M   'P 1'
#
loop_
_entity.id
_entity.type
_entity.pdbx_description
1 polymer ?
#
loop_
_entity_poly.entity_id
_entity_poly.type
_entity_poly.pdbx_seq_one_letter_code
_entity_poly.pdbx_strand_id
1 'polypeptide(L)'
;MFTNNESKAILKLLISQGISLKLHNEIPVIYSKKKVDPELLRIAKKYREGIARILIDEKKSVYKKYKIAQNTEKKFYKIILEEKFNMKLQ
;
A
#
# COMPACT_ATOMS: atom_id res chain seq x y z
N MET A 1 -8.93 -18.61 -1.15
CA MET A 1 -8.28 -17.33 -1.51
C MET A 1 -9.34 -16.23 -1.46
N PHE A 2 -9.12 -15.09 -0.81
CA PHE A 2 -10.11 -14.00 -0.75
C PHE A 2 -10.22 -13.29 -2.09
N THR A 3 -11.41 -12.76 -2.38
CA THR A 3 -11.64 -11.92 -3.55
C THR A 3 -10.90 -10.57 -3.39
N ASN A 4 -10.65 -9.91 -4.52
CA ASN A 4 -10.09 -8.55 -4.51
C ASN A 4 -11.05 -7.54 -3.83
N ASN A 5 -12.37 -7.74 -3.93
CA ASN A 5 -13.35 -6.85 -3.32
C ASN A 5 -13.36 -6.94 -1.80
N GLU A 6 -13.32 -8.16 -1.24
CA GLU A 6 -13.21 -8.34 0.22
C GLU A 6 -11.89 -7.74 0.74
N SER A 7 -10.79 -8.02 0.06
CA SER A 7 -9.47 -7.51 0.44
C SER A 7 -9.42 -5.97 0.39
N LYS A 8 -10.12 -5.35 -0.57
CA LYS A 8 -10.24 -3.90 -0.69
C LYS A 8 -11.08 -3.29 0.43
N ALA A 9 -12.16 -3.96 0.84
CA ALA A 9 -12.97 -3.53 1.99
C ALA A 9 -12.14 -3.56 3.29
N ILE A 10 -11.39 -4.64 3.51
CA ILE A 10 -10.49 -4.76 4.65
C ILE A 10 -9.37 -3.73 4.62
N LEU A 11 -8.77 -3.48 3.45
CA LEU A 11 -7.75 -2.43 3.30
C LEU A 11 -8.30 -1.05 3.73
N LYS A 12 -9.52 -0.71 3.28
CA LYS A 12 -10.17 0.55 3.69
C LYS A 12 -10.44 0.62 5.19
N LEU A 13 -10.88 -0.48 5.79
CA LEU A 13 -11.09 -0.57 7.23
C LEU A 13 -9.79 -0.34 8.01
N LEU A 14 -8.70 -1.00 7.61
CA LEU A 14 -7.40 -0.82 8.27
C LEU A 14 -6.96 0.65 8.19
N ILE A 15 -7.07 1.28 7.02
CA ILE A 15 -6.72 2.68 6.82
C ILE A 15 -7.61 3.61 7.67
N SER A 16 -8.92 3.36 7.77
CA SER A 16 -9.81 4.18 8.60
C SER A 16 -9.53 4.07 10.10
N GLN A 17 -8.92 2.97 10.53
CA GLN A 17 -8.40 2.78 11.89
C GLN A 17 -6.99 3.39 12.09
N GLY A 18 -6.49 4.17 11.11
CA GLY A 18 -5.19 4.84 11.17
C GLY A 18 -3.99 3.94 10.87
N ILE A 19 -4.21 2.73 10.34
CA ILE A 19 -3.13 1.83 9.95
C ILE A 19 -2.59 2.23 8.57
N SER A 20 -1.32 2.61 8.53
CA SER A 20 -0.61 2.85 7.28
C SER A 20 0.00 1.56 6.76
N LEU A 21 -0.21 1.24 5.48
CA LEU A 21 0.39 0.09 4.81
C LEU A 21 1.42 0.55 3.79
N LYS A 22 2.64 0.03 3.91
CA LYS A 22 3.72 0.20 2.94
C LYS A 22 3.98 -1.12 2.23
N LEU A 23 4.57 -1.07 1.03
CA LEU A 23 4.96 -2.25 0.28
C LEU A 23 6.50 -2.33 0.23
N HIS A 24 7.07 -3.36 0.82
CA HIS A 24 8.51 -3.63 0.80
C HIS A 24 8.74 -4.95 0.06
N ASN A 25 9.43 -4.94 -1.08
CA ASN A 25 9.68 -6.14 -1.88
C ASN A 25 8.40 -6.97 -2.12
N GLU A 26 7.32 -6.30 -2.53
CA GLU A 26 5.99 -6.91 -2.77
C GLU A 26 5.29 -7.49 -1.52
N ILE A 27 5.87 -7.28 -0.35
CA ILE A 27 5.29 -7.67 0.93
C ILE A 27 4.63 -6.45 1.58
N PRO A 28 3.33 -6.52 1.93
CA PRO A 28 2.67 -5.46 2.68
C PRO A 28 3.17 -5.46 4.12
N VAL A 29 3.55 -4.28 4.61
CA VAL A 29 4.05 -4.04 5.96
C VAL A 29 3.17 -2.99 6.64
N ILE A 30 2.75 -3.28 7.87
CA ILE A 30 2.02 -2.33 8.70
C ILE A 30 3.02 -1.37 9.32
N TYR A 31 2.80 -0.07 9.11
CA TYR A 31 3.54 1.00 9.74
C TYR A 31 2.62 1.73 10.72
N SER A 32 2.95 1.68 12.01
CA SER A 32 2.20 2.37 13.06
C SER A 32 3.14 2.88 14.14
N LYS A 33 2.95 4.14 14.56
CA LYS A 33 3.67 4.72 15.70
C LYS A 33 3.12 4.25 17.05
N LYS A 34 1.88 3.75 17.08
CA LYS A 34 1.20 3.24 18.27
C LYS A 34 1.05 1.72 18.19
N LYS A 35 0.84 1.08 19.34
CA LYS A 35 0.50 -0.35 19.39
C LYS A 35 -0.76 -0.59 18.55
N VAL A 36 -0.67 -1.50 17.59
CA VAL A 36 -1.80 -1.89 16.74
C VAL A 36 -2.67 -2.87 17.52
N ASP A 37 -3.98 -2.71 17.41
CA ASP A 37 -4.96 -3.66 17.97
C ASP A 37 -4.66 -5.09 17.48
N PRO A 38 -4.54 -6.09 18.37
CA PRO A 38 -4.27 -7.47 17.98
C PRO A 38 -5.27 -8.05 16.97
N GLU A 39 -6.54 -7.65 17.05
CA GLU A 39 -7.58 -8.10 16.14
C GLU A 39 -7.42 -7.49 14.75
N LEU A 40 -7.07 -6.20 14.66
CA LEU A 40 -6.74 -5.57 13.38
C LEU A 40 -5.49 -6.21 12.75
N LEU A 41 -4.50 -6.56 13.57
CA LEU A 41 -3.32 -7.29 13.10
C LEU A 41 -3.69 -8.69 12.59
N ARG A 42 -4.58 -9.40 13.28
CA ARG A 42 -5.09 -10.72 12.86
C ARG A 42 -5.82 -10.62 11.52
N ILE A 43 -6.68 -9.63 11.34
CA ILE A 43 -7.38 -9.34 10.09
C ILE A 43 -6.38 -9.04 8.97
N ALA A 44 -5.41 -8.14 9.21
CA ALA A 44 -4.40 -7.79 8.20
C ALA A 44 -3.58 -9.02 7.76
N LYS A 45 -3.22 -9.91 8.69
CA LYS A 45 -2.54 -11.18 8.37
C LYS A 45 -3.42 -12.11 7.53
N LYS A 46 -4.70 -12.24 7.88
CA LYS A 46 -5.67 -13.08 7.15
C LYS A 46 -5.83 -12.64 5.69
N TYR A 47 -5.83 -11.33 5.42
CA TYR A 47 -6.02 -10.77 4.07
C TYR A 47 -4.71 -10.36 3.37
N ARG A 48 -3.55 -10.76 3.89
CA ARG A 48 -2.22 -10.29 3.47
C ARG A 48 -1.99 -10.38 1.97
N GLU A 49 -2.28 -11.52 1.35
CA GLU A 49 -2.05 -11.74 -0.09
C GLU A 49 -2.94 -10.84 -0.96
N GLY A 50 -4.22 -10.69 -0.58
CA GLY A 50 -5.15 -9.82 -1.29
C GLY A 50 -4.75 -8.35 -1.18
N ILE A 51 -4.34 -7.92 0.01
CA ILE A 51 -3.79 -6.58 0.25
C ILE A 51 -2.52 -6.37 -0.58
N ALA A 52 -1.61 -7.36 -0.63
CA ALA A 52 -0.40 -7.29 -1.43
C ALA A 52 -0.72 -7.06 -2.91
N ARG A 53 -1.63 -7.85 -3.49
CA ARG A 53 -2.05 -7.68 -4.90
C ARG A 53 -2.59 -6.28 -5.17
N ILE A 54 -3.46 -5.77 -4.31
CA ILE A 54 -4.03 -4.42 -4.45
C ILE A 54 -2.92 -3.36 -4.44
N LEU A 55 -1.97 -3.45 -3.50
CA LEU A 55 -0.87 -2.50 -3.41
C LEU A 55 0.11 -2.60 -4.59
N ILE A 56 0.34 -3.80 -5.11
CA ILE A 56 1.17 -4.02 -6.32
C ILE A 56 0.50 -3.39 -7.54
N ASP A 57 -0.81 -3.55 -7.71
CA ASP A 57 -1.55 -2.95 -8.81
C ASP A 57 -1.59 -1.42 -8.69
N GLU A 58 -1.74 -0.91 -7.48
CA GLU A 58 -1.63 0.52 -7.19
C GLU A 58 -0.23 1.05 -7.55
N LYS A 59 0.84 0.37 -7.11
CA LYS A 59 2.23 0.71 -7.46
C LYS A 59 2.43 0.78 -8.97
N LYS A 60 1.96 -0.23 -9.72
CA LYS A 60 2.07 -0.27 -11.18
C LYS A 60 1.35 0.92 -11.83
N SER A 61 0.16 1.25 -11.34
CA SER A 61 -0.62 2.40 -11.82
C SER A 61 0.11 3.73 -11.57
N VAL A 62 0.61 3.94 -10.36
CA VAL A 62 1.37 5.15 -10.01
C VAL A 62 2.67 5.26 -10.82
N TYR A 63 3.39 4.16 -11.01
CA TYR A 63 4.62 4.16 -11.82
C TYR A 63 4.37 4.52 -13.29
N LYS A 64 3.26 4.05 -13.88
CA LYS A 64 2.86 4.47 -15.23
C LYS A 64 2.64 5.98 -15.31
N LYS A 65 1.96 6.57 -14.31
CA LYS A 65 1.77 8.03 -14.24
C LYS A 65 3.08 8.78 -14.05
N TYR A 66 3.97 8.30 -13.19
CA TYR A 66 5.32 8.85 -13.00
C TYR A 66 6.13 8.93 -14.30
N LYS A 67 6.03 7.90 -15.16
CA LYS A 67 6.78 7.85 -16.42
C LYS A 67 6.39 8.94 -17.41
N ILE A 68 5.13 9.37 -17.41
CA ILE A 68 4.60 10.39 -18.34
C ILE A 68 4.48 11.79 -17.73
N ALA A 69 4.50 11.88 -16.39
CA ALA A 69 4.40 13.15 -15.69
C ALA A 69 5.65 14.02 -15.87
N GLN A 70 5.47 15.34 -15.70
CA GLN A 70 6.54 16.34 -15.75
C GLN A 70 6.52 17.24 -14.51
N ASN A 71 7.64 17.92 -14.24
CA ASN A 71 7.77 18.94 -13.18
C ASN A 71 7.27 18.47 -11.80
N THR A 72 6.38 19.25 -11.17
CA THR A 72 5.85 19.00 -9.83
C THR A 72 5.06 17.70 -9.74
N GLU A 73 4.30 17.35 -10.78
CA GLU A 73 3.52 16.10 -10.80
C GLU A 73 4.46 14.88 -10.77
N LYS A 74 5.57 14.94 -11.52
CA LYS A 74 6.59 13.90 -11.49
C LYS A 74 7.22 13.75 -10.09
N LYS A 75 7.53 14.88 -9.43
CA LYS A 75 8.05 14.88 -8.06
C LYS A 75 7.04 14.26 -7.08
N PHE A 76 5.76 14.59 -7.21
CA PHE A 76 4.70 14.03 -6.38
C PHE A 76 4.59 12.50 -6.51
N TYR A 77 4.55 11.97 -7.75
CA TYR A 77 4.53 10.52 -7.93
C TYR A 77 5.83 9.84 -7.47
N LYS A 78 6.99 10.49 -7.63
CA LYS A 78 8.27 9.99 -7.09
C LYS A 78 8.19 9.79 -5.58
N ILE A 79 7.69 10.79 -4.85
CA ILE A 79 7.49 10.72 -3.39
C ILE A 79 6.58 9.54 -3.03
N ILE A 80 5.46 9.34 -3.73
CA ILE A 80 4.55 8.21 -3.44
C ILE A 80 5.26 6.86 -3.66
N LEU A 81 6.00 6.72 -4.76
CA LEU A 81 6.71 5.49 -5.12
C LEU A 81 7.82 5.15 -4.13
N GLU A 82 8.53 6.16 -3.65
CA GLU A 82 9.59 6.01 -2.65
C GLU A 82 9.01 5.74 -1.25
N GLU A 83 8.08 6.57 -0.78
CA GLU A 83 7.57 6.49 0.60
C GLU A 83 6.64 5.32 0.86
N LYS A 84 5.71 5.04 -0.07
CA LYS A 84 4.67 4.02 0.10
C LYS A 84 5.11 2.67 -0.45
N PHE A 85 5.84 2.66 -1.56
CA PHE A 85 6.19 1.43 -2.29
C PHE A 85 7.67 1.07 -2.24
N ASN A 86 8.47 1.79 -1.43
CA ASN A 86 9.88 1.55 -1.19
C ASN A 86 10.69 1.36 -2.50
N MET A 87 10.31 2.08 -3.55
CA MET A 87 10.94 1.99 -4.86
C MET A 87 12.08 3.01 -4.94
N LYS A 88 13.30 2.56 -5.23
CA LYS A 88 14.43 3.47 -5.45
C LYS A 88 14.37 4.01 -6.88
N LEU A 89 13.99 5.28 -7.03
CA LEU A 89 13.92 5.95 -8.33
C LEU A 89 15.10 6.91 -8.48
N GLN A 90 15.90 6.68 -9.51
CA GLN A 90 16.93 7.64 -9.95
C GLN A 90 16.24 8.87 -10.54
#